data_AF-A0A6V7I9U2-F1
#
_entry.id   AF-A0A6V7I9U2-F1
#
_cell.length_a   1.000
_cell.length_b   1.000
_cell.length_c   1.000
_cell.angle_alpha   90.00
_cell.angle_beta   90.00
_cell.angle_gamma   90.00
#
_symmetry.space_group_name_H-M   'P 1'
#
loop_
_entity.id
_entity.type
_entity.pdbx_description
1 polymer ?
#
loop_
_entity_poly.entity_id
_entity_poly.type
_entity_poly.pdbx_seq_one_letter_code
_entity_poly.pdbx_strand_id
1 'polypeptide(L)'
;MSKIESESEQSAMGFRDKEKAEETLRLLDGRDISYQYNVITAFVRRARRVLEITKDEEKIEKIKEAVEVFNQWLDDYKKKGRSKENFAYLPLTTIEAYQTLARYYELFEENFL
;
A
#
# COMPACT_ATOMS: atom_id res chain seq x y z
N MET A 1 -1.52 19.13 -4.57
CA MET A 1 -0.93 17.98 -5.31
C MET A 1 -2.00 16.89 -5.40
N SER A 2 -2.90 16.92 -6.39
CA SER A 2 -4.30 16.53 -6.09
C SER A 2 -4.99 15.43 -6.90
N LYS A 3 -4.38 14.79 -7.92
CA LYS A 3 -5.01 13.59 -8.52
C LYS A 3 -4.13 12.83 -9.51
N ILE A 4 -3.33 13.57 -10.28
CA ILE A 4 -2.66 13.06 -11.48
C ILE A 4 -1.50 12.10 -11.15
N GLU A 5 -0.78 12.32 -10.05
CA GLU A 5 0.29 11.41 -9.59
C GLU A 5 -0.27 10.10 -8.98
N SER A 6 -1.43 10.16 -8.31
CA SER A 6 -2.02 8.96 -7.69
C SER A 6 -2.55 7.93 -8.69
N GLU A 7 -3.02 8.38 -9.87
CA GLU A 7 -3.47 7.48 -10.94
C GLU A 7 -2.28 6.85 -11.69
N SER A 8 -1.16 7.57 -11.84
CA SER A 8 0.04 7.01 -12.48
C SER A 8 0.72 5.97 -11.58
N GLU A 9 0.76 6.20 -10.26
CA GLU A 9 1.29 5.24 -9.28
C GLU A 9 0.44 3.95 -9.21
N GLN A 10 -0.90 4.06 -9.25
CA GLN A 10 -1.77 2.88 -9.28
C GLN A 10 -1.66 2.09 -10.59
N SER A 11 -1.42 2.78 -11.71
CA SER A 11 -1.17 2.15 -13.02
C SER A 11 0.17 1.39 -13.05
N ALA A 12 1.15 1.82 -12.25
CA ALA A 12 2.44 1.15 -12.15
C ALA A 12 2.38 -0.16 -11.33
N MET A 13 1.40 -0.32 -10.45
CA MET A 13 1.24 -1.52 -9.60
C MET A 13 0.48 -2.64 -10.31
N GLY A 14 0.81 -3.91 -10.03
CA GLY A 14 0.18 -5.05 -10.68
C GLY A 14 0.55 -6.42 -10.14
N PHE A 15 0.05 -7.46 -10.81
CA PHE A 15 0.15 -8.86 -10.39
C PHE A 15 0.27 -9.84 -11.57
N ARG A 16 0.77 -9.35 -12.70
CA ARG A 16 0.84 -10.15 -13.94
C ARG A 16 1.74 -11.38 -13.77
N ASP A 17 2.82 -11.22 -13.01
CA ASP A 17 3.87 -12.20 -12.76
C ASP A 17 4.52 -11.89 -11.39
N LYS A 18 5.38 -12.80 -10.95
CA LYS A 18 6.10 -12.69 -9.67
C LYS A 18 6.89 -11.40 -9.54
N GLU A 19 7.66 -11.04 -10.57
CA GLU A 19 8.50 -9.83 -10.58
C GLU A 19 7.66 -8.57 -10.39
N LYS A 20 6.50 -8.49 -11.07
CA LYS A 20 5.60 -7.35 -10.95
C LYS A 20 4.95 -7.26 -9.57
N ALA A 21 4.68 -8.40 -8.93
CA ALA A 21 4.18 -8.42 -7.55
C ALA A 21 5.25 -7.89 -6.57
N GLU A 22 6.51 -8.30 -6.73
CA GLU A 22 7.62 -7.79 -5.92
C GLU A 22 7.85 -6.29 -6.13
N GLU A 23 7.81 -5.81 -7.38
CA GLU A 23 7.87 -4.39 -7.70
C GLU A 23 6.73 -3.61 -7.02
N THR A 24 5.52 -4.16 -7.05
CA THR A 24 4.35 -3.58 -6.38
C THR A 24 4.57 -3.46 -4.87
N LEU A 25 5.14 -4.49 -4.23
CA LEU A 25 5.49 -4.41 -2.81
C LEU A 25 6.54 -3.32 -2.53
N ARG A 26 7.53 -3.14 -3.42
CA ARG A 26 8.53 -2.06 -3.29
C ARG A 26 7.91 -0.67 -3.42
N LEU A 27 6.96 -0.49 -4.35
CA LEU A 27 6.24 0.78 -4.52
C LEU A 27 5.33 1.11 -3.34
N LEU A 28 4.84 0.08 -2.65
CA LEU A 28 4.02 0.25 -1.44
C LEU A 28 4.86 0.48 -0.19
N ASP A 29 6.16 0.19 -0.21
CA ASP A 29 7.02 0.35 0.94
C ASP A 29 7.08 1.83 1.39
N GLY A 30 7.09 2.04 2.70
CA GLY A 30 6.99 3.36 3.32
C GLY A 30 5.62 4.04 3.28
N ARG A 31 4.61 3.49 2.59
CA ARG A 31 3.21 3.97 2.70
C ARG A 31 2.57 3.49 4.00
N ASP A 32 1.43 4.08 4.40
CA ASP A 32 0.67 3.61 5.57
C ASP A 32 0.37 2.11 5.48
N ILE A 33 0.60 1.39 6.58
CA ILE A 33 0.50 -0.07 6.60
C ILE A 33 -0.92 -0.56 6.32
N SER A 34 -1.95 0.21 6.70
CA SER A 34 -3.34 -0.12 6.40
C SER A 34 -3.63 0.07 4.92
N TYR A 35 -3.08 1.13 4.32
CA TYR A 35 -3.12 1.33 2.88
C TYR A 35 -2.44 0.17 2.12
N GLN A 36 -1.22 -0.21 2.51
CA GLN A 36 -0.51 -1.36 1.92
C GLN A 36 -1.37 -2.62 1.98
N TYR A 37 -1.92 -2.94 3.16
CA TYR A 37 -2.79 -4.11 3.37
C TYR A 37 -4.01 -4.09 2.45
N ASN A 38 -4.70 -2.95 2.35
CA ASN A 38 -5.90 -2.82 1.53
C ASN A 38 -5.60 -2.99 0.03
N VAL A 39 -4.50 -2.40 -0.45
CA VAL A 39 -4.08 -2.53 -1.85
C VAL A 39 -3.70 -3.97 -2.19
N ILE A 40 -2.89 -4.62 -1.36
CA ILE A 40 -2.45 -6.00 -1.57
C ILE A 40 -3.65 -6.96 -1.54
N THR A 41 -4.57 -6.78 -0.58
CA THR A 41 -5.80 -7.58 -0.51
C THR A 41 -6.67 -7.42 -1.76
N ALA A 42 -6.78 -6.20 -2.28
CA ALA A 42 -7.51 -5.92 -3.51
C ALA A 42 -6.85 -6.58 -4.74
N PHE A 43 -5.51 -6.65 -4.78
CA PHE A 43 -4.79 -7.37 -5.84
C PHE A 43 -5.01 -8.88 -5.75
N VAL A 44 -4.91 -9.48 -4.57
CA VAL A 44 -5.19 -10.92 -4.39
C VAL A 44 -6.61 -11.27 -4.83
N ARG A 45 -7.61 -10.46 -4.48
CA ARG A 45 -9.00 -10.67 -4.92
C ARG A 45 -9.14 -10.62 -6.44
N ARG A 46 -8.50 -9.63 -7.08
CA ARG A 46 -8.52 -9.49 -8.55
C ARG A 46 -7.80 -10.65 -9.23
N ALA A 47 -6.64 -11.06 -8.70
CA ALA A 47 -5.87 -12.18 -9.23
C ALA A 47 -6.66 -13.49 -9.19
N ARG A 48 -7.34 -13.79 -8.08
CA ARG A 48 -8.25 -14.95 -7.99
C ARG A 48 -9.33 -14.93 -9.07
N ARG A 49 -9.94 -13.76 -9.32
CA ARG A 49 -10.92 -13.62 -10.38
C ARG A 49 -10.33 -13.87 -11.77
N VAL A 50 -9.10 -13.43 -12.02
CA VAL A 50 -8.41 -13.68 -13.30
C VAL A 50 -8.10 -15.17 -13.47
N LEU A 51 -7.69 -15.85 -12.40
CA LEU A 51 -7.42 -17.30 -12.42
C LEU A 51 -8.68 -18.12 -12.76
N GLU A 52 -9.87 -17.72 -12.29
CA GLU A 52 -11.14 -18.41 -12.60
C GLU A 52 -11.52 -18.36 -14.08
N ILE A 53 -11.19 -17.25 -14.77
CA ILE A 53 -11.65 -17.00 -16.15
C ILE A 53 -10.57 -17.29 -17.21
N THR A 54 -9.31 -17.47 -16.80
CA THR A 54 -8.18 -17.71 -17.70
C THR A 54 -8.06 -19.20 -18.00
N LYS A 55 -7.80 -19.54 -19.27
CA LYS A 55 -7.57 -20.94 -19.71
C LYS A 55 -6.12 -21.22 -20.11
N ASP A 56 -5.32 -20.16 -20.22
CA ASP A 56 -3.90 -20.24 -20.54
C ASP A 56 -3.11 -20.69 -19.30
N GLU A 57 -2.53 -21.87 -19.36
CA GLU A 57 -1.81 -22.50 -18.26
C GLU A 57 -0.55 -21.72 -17.86
N GLU A 58 0.20 -21.18 -18.82
CA GLU A 58 1.42 -20.41 -18.54
C GLU A 58 1.06 -19.12 -17.78
N LYS A 59 0.00 -18.45 -18.21
CA LYS A 59 -0.49 -17.25 -17.53
C LYS A 59 -1.04 -17.55 -16.14
N ILE A 60 -1.70 -18.70 -15.97
CA ILE A 60 -2.18 -19.16 -14.67
C ILE A 60 -1.02 -19.34 -13.69
N GLU A 61 0.06 -20.01 -14.09
CA GLU A 61 1.22 -20.23 -13.22
C GLU A 61 1.89 -18.90 -12.83
N LYS A 62 2.11 -17.98 -13.77
CA LYS A 62 2.66 -16.65 -13.47
C LYS A 62 1.83 -15.88 -12.45
N ILE A 63 0.50 -15.92 -12.58
CA ILE A 63 -0.41 -15.24 -11.64
C ILE A 63 -0.42 -15.95 -10.27
N LYS A 64 -0.31 -17.28 -10.22
CA LYS A 64 -0.21 -18.01 -8.95
C LYS A 64 1.06 -17.62 -8.19
N GLU A 65 2.20 -17.53 -8.88
CA GLU A 65 3.46 -17.06 -8.26
C GLU A 65 3.33 -15.63 -7.72
N ALA A 66 2.69 -14.73 -8.47
CA ALA A 66 2.39 -13.36 -8.02
C ALA A 66 1.51 -13.34 -6.76
N VAL A 67 0.47 -14.17 -6.72
CA VAL A 67 -0.44 -14.31 -5.57
C VAL A 67 0.30 -14.85 -4.35
N GLU A 68 1.23 -15.79 -4.55
CA GLU A 68 2.02 -16.35 -3.47
C GLU A 68 2.90 -15.29 -2.79
N VAL A 69 3.55 -14.40 -3.56
CA VAL A 69 4.30 -13.25 -3.02
C VAL A 69 3.42 -12.38 -2.13
N PHE A 70 2.20 -12.08 -2.57
CA PHE A 70 1.27 -11.28 -1.76
C PHE A 70 0.75 -12.02 -0.52
N ASN A 71 0.48 -13.32 -0.61
CA ASN A 71 0.06 -14.11 0.54
C ASN A 71 1.16 -14.18 1.60
N GLN A 72 2.42 -14.33 1.19
CA GLN A 72 3.56 -14.30 2.10
C GLN A 72 3.67 -12.96 2.84
N TRP A 73 3.46 -11.85 2.13
CA TRP A 73 3.38 -10.53 2.77
C TRP A 73 2.21 -10.42 3.75
N LEU A 74 1.02 -10.91 3.38
CA LEU A 74 -0.17 -10.87 4.24
C LEU A 74 -0.01 -11.74 5.50
N ASP A 75 0.67 -12.87 5.37
CA ASP A 75 0.99 -13.75 6.50
C ASP A 75 2.02 -13.11 7.43
N ASP A 76 3.05 -12.45 6.89
CA ASP A 76 4.00 -11.67 7.68
C ASP A 76 3.31 -10.52 8.42
N TYR A 77 2.42 -9.79 7.72
CA TYR A 77 1.59 -8.73 8.28
C TYR A 77 0.79 -9.21 9.51
N LYS A 78 0.15 -10.39 9.40
CA LYS A 78 -0.60 -10.99 10.51
C LYS A 78 0.31 -11.47 11.63
N LYS A 79 1.38 -12.19 11.32
CA LYS A 79 2.32 -12.77 12.30
C LYS A 79 2.98 -11.70 13.16
N LYS A 80 3.38 -10.58 12.55
CA LYS A 80 4.01 -9.46 13.25
C LYS A 80 2.99 -8.50 13.89
N GLY A 81 1.70 -8.69 13.64
CA GLY A 81 0.66 -7.79 14.16
C GLY A 81 0.79 -6.36 13.63
N ARG A 82 1.25 -6.21 12.37
CA ARG A 82 1.58 -4.91 11.76
C ARG A 82 0.37 -3.99 11.63
N SER A 83 -0.85 -4.48 11.83
CA SER A 83 -2.04 -3.65 11.98
C SER A 83 -1.91 -2.60 13.08
N LYS A 84 -1.07 -2.85 14.10
CA LYS A 84 -0.78 -1.93 15.20
C LYS A 84 0.29 -0.89 14.86
N GLU A 85 1.04 -1.08 13.77
CA GLU A 85 2.03 -0.12 13.25
C GLU A 85 1.35 1.04 12.51
N ASN A 86 0.02 1.05 12.43
CA ASN A 86 -0.74 2.13 11.82
C ASN A 86 -0.52 3.44 12.62
N PHE A 87 0.05 4.44 11.97
CA PHE A 87 0.12 5.80 12.49
C PHE A 87 -1.24 6.46 12.28
N ALA A 88 -2.13 6.32 13.27
CA ALA A 88 -3.40 7.01 13.26
C ALA A 88 -3.17 8.51 13.01
N TYR A 89 -3.98 9.10 12.13
CA TYR A 89 -3.95 10.54 11.89
C TYR A 89 -4.09 11.27 13.23
N LEU A 90 -3.19 12.23 13.45
CA LEU A 90 -3.29 13.09 14.62
C LEU A 90 -4.58 13.92 14.53
N PRO A 91 -5.37 14.01 15.61
CA PRO A 91 -6.53 14.89 15.63
C PRO A 91 -6.10 16.32 15.30
N LEU A 92 -6.94 17.05 14.55
CA LEU A 92 -6.67 18.45 14.20
C LEU A 92 -6.39 19.29 15.44
N THR A 93 -7.16 19.08 16.51
CA THR A 93 -6.96 19.76 17.80
C THR A 93 -5.58 19.51 18.40
N THR A 94 -5.01 18.33 18.19
CA THR A 94 -3.63 18.01 18.63
C THR A 94 -2.64 18.82 17.79
N ILE A 95 -2.79 18.83 16.47
CA ILE A 95 -1.92 19.63 15.58
C ILE A 95 -1.98 21.11 15.95
N GLU A 96 -3.19 21.66 16.11
CA GLU A 96 -3.44 23.04 16.51
C GLU A 96 -2.79 23.40 17.85
N ALA A 97 -2.91 22.53 18.86
CA ALA A 97 -2.32 22.75 20.18
C ALA A 97 -0.78 22.87 20.14
N TYR A 98 -0.11 22.17 19.22
CA TYR A 98 1.35 22.20 19.09
C TYR A 98 1.85 23.26 18.10
N GLN A 99 0.98 24.01 17.40
CA GLN A 99 1.42 25.04 16.44
C GLN A 99 2.33 26.09 17.07
N THR A 100 2.04 26.51 18.30
CA THR A 100 2.87 27.50 19.02
C THR A 100 4.27 26.96 19.29
N LEU A 101 4.39 25.67 19.66
CA LEU A 101 5.67 25.02 19.83
C LEU A 101 6.42 24.89 18.50
N ALA A 102 5.72 24.48 17.45
CA ALA A 102 6.29 24.37 16.11
C ALA A 102 6.84 25.72 15.61
N ARG A 103 6.11 26.83 15.86
CA ARG A 103 6.59 28.18 15.56
C ARG A 103 7.81 28.56 16.39
N TYR A 104 7.83 28.22 17.69
CA TYR A 104 8.96 28.52 18.57
C TYR A 104 10.26 27.83 18.14
N TYR A 105 10.18 26.57 17.70
CA TYR A 105 11.33 25.82 17.21
C TYR A 105 11.60 26.00 15.71
N GLU A 106 10.92 26.94 15.05
CA GLU A 106 11.07 27.21 13.61
C GLU A 106 10.77 25.99 12.72
N LEU A 107 9.87 25.10 13.17
CA LEU A 107 9.42 23.89 12.47
C LEU A 107 8.06 24.07 11.79
N PHE A 108 7.42 25.24 11.91
CA PHE A 108 6.10 25.50 11.35
C PHE A 108 6.19 26.00 9.91
N GLU A 109 5.66 25.23 8.97
CA GLU A 109 5.48 25.66 7.58
C GLU A 109 4.04 26.19 7.38
N GLU A 110 3.89 27.44 6.91
CA GLU A 110 2.58 28.08 6.76
C GLU A 110 1.62 27.36 5.78
N ASN A 111 2.17 26.55 4.87
CA ASN A 111 1.42 25.82 3.85
C ASN A 111 1.22 24.32 4.19
N PHE A 112 1.40 23.93 5.46
CA PHE A 112 1.34 22.53 5.88
C PHE A 112 -0.10 21.95 5.98
N LEU A 113 -1.15 22.77 5.81
CA LEU A 113 -2.56 22.37 5.85
C LEU A 113 -3.31 22.75 4.58
#